data_AF-A0A965UP19-F1
#
_entry.id   AF-A0A965UP19-F1
#
_cell.length_a   1.000
_cell.length_b   1.000
_cell.length_c   1.000
_cell.angle_alpha   90.00
_cell.angle_beta   90.00
_cell.angle_gamma   90.00
#
_symmetry.space_group_name_H-M   'P 1'
#
loop_
_entity.id
_entity.type
_entity.pdbx_description
1 polymer ?
#
loop_
_entity_poly.entity_id
_entity_poly.type
_entity_poly.pdbx_seq_one_letter_code
_entity_poly.pdbx_strand_id
1 'polypeptide(L)'
;MKQMVKITNKNILEGEKANPQNCAIARAIKNKMKKKIEEVSVLPTQVIIKMDKKMFVAEMPKKGTNFIKRFDRGHAVNAFELNLNFKKGYALV
;
A
#
# COMPACT_ATOMS: atom_id res chain seq x y z
N MET A 1 -4.53 -10.36 9.43
CA MET A 1 -5.54 -9.31 9.27
C MET A 1 -5.79 -9.09 7.79
N LYS A 2 -6.99 -9.42 7.30
CA LYS A 2 -7.37 -9.17 5.90
C LYS A 2 -7.89 -7.74 5.73
N GLN A 3 -7.42 -7.05 4.70
CA GLN A 3 -7.80 -5.68 4.37
C GLN A 3 -8.08 -5.56 2.87
N MET A 4 -9.33 -5.28 2.51
CA MET A 4 -9.71 -4.91 1.14
C MET A 4 -9.55 -3.40 0.94
N VAL A 5 -8.54 -2.97 0.20
CA VAL A 5 -8.22 -1.56 -0.02
C VAL A 5 -8.75 -1.14 -1.39
N LYS A 6 -9.58 -0.09 -1.44
CA LYS A 6 -10.05 0.49 -2.70
C LYS A 6 -9.11 1.62 -3.13
N ILE A 7 -8.34 1.40 -4.18
CA ILE A 7 -7.50 2.42 -4.81
C ILE A 7 -8.40 3.21 -5.74
N THR A 8 -8.63 4.49 -5.41
CA THR A 8 -9.50 5.39 -6.19
C THR A 8 -8.70 6.26 -7.16
N ASN A 9 -9.37 6.91 -8.11
CA ASN A 9 -8.75 7.89 -9.00
C ASN A 9 -8.11 9.04 -8.21
N LYS A 10 -8.73 9.47 -7.11
CA LYS A 10 -8.14 10.47 -6.20
C LYS A 10 -6.80 10.00 -5.63
N ASN A 11 -6.70 8.73 -5.22
CA ASN A 11 -5.44 8.18 -4.75
C ASN A 11 -4.36 8.13 -5.84
N ILE A 12 -4.75 7.86 -7.09
CA ILE A 12 -3.85 7.82 -8.25
C ILE A 12 -3.33 9.23 -8.56
N LEU A 13 -4.23 10.23 -8.58
CA LEU A 13 -3.89 11.61 -8.89
C LEU A 13 -3.00 12.26 -7.82
N GLU A 14 -3.28 12.00 -6.54
CA GLU A 14 -2.52 12.56 -5.42
C GLU A 14 -1.33 11.70 -4.97
N GLY A 15 -1.16 10.53 -5.59
CA GLY A 15 -0.10 9.59 -5.26
C GLY A 15 1.25 10.08 -5.79
N GLU A 16 2.30 9.88 -5.02
CA GLU A 16 3.67 10.17 -5.46
C GLU A 16 4.30 8.92 -6.09
N LYS A 17 4.85 9.08 -7.30
CA LYS A 17 5.61 8.03 -8.00
C LYS A 17 6.91 7.74 -7.26
N ALA A 18 7.34 6.48 -7.27
CA ALA A 18 8.58 6.03 -6.64
C ALA A 18 8.72 6.40 -5.14
N ASN A 19 7.62 6.75 -4.47
CA ASN A 19 7.58 7.01 -3.03
C ASN A 19 6.73 5.93 -2.32
N PRO A 20 7.35 4.93 -1.68
CA PRO A 20 6.65 3.85 -0.99
C PRO A 20 5.65 4.30 0.09
N GLN A 21 5.83 5.48 0.68
CA GLN A 21 5.01 5.97 1.79
C GLN A 21 3.82 6.84 1.34
N ASN A 22 3.92 7.44 0.15
CA ASN A 22 2.91 8.35 -0.40
C ASN A 22 2.38 7.95 -1.78
N CYS A 23 2.70 6.76 -2.28
CA CYS A 23 2.13 6.24 -3.52
C CYS A 23 0.60 6.05 -3.40
N ALA A 24 -0.07 5.84 -4.55
CA ALA A 24 -1.52 5.70 -4.59
C ALA A 24 -2.06 4.62 -3.64
N ILE A 25 -1.39 3.47 -3.55
CA ILE A 25 -1.78 2.38 -2.63
C ILE A 25 -1.55 2.79 -1.17
N ALA A 26 -0.42 3.44 -0.86
CA ALA A 26 -0.11 3.89 0.50
C ALA A 26 -1.16 4.90 1.00
N ARG A 27 -1.53 5.86 0.14
CA ARG A 27 -2.62 6.81 0.42
C ARG A 27 -3.96 6.10 0.63
N ALA A 28 -4.29 5.11 -0.21
CA ALA A 28 -5.52 4.34 -0.05
C ALA A 28 -5.56 3.57 1.29
N ILE A 29 -4.43 3.00 1.71
CA ILE A 29 -4.28 2.32 3.01
C ILE A 29 -4.45 3.33 4.16
N LYS A 30 -3.73 4.47 4.13
CA LYS A 30 -3.84 5.56 5.12
C LYS A 30 -5.28 6.05 5.24
N ASN A 31 -5.97 6.26 4.12
CA ASN A 31 -7.37 6.72 4.11
C ASN A 31 -8.32 5.67 4.73
N LYS A 32 -8.10 4.38 4.43
CA LYS A 32 -8.95 3.31 4.94
C LYS A 32 -8.75 3.07 6.45
N MET A 33 -7.50 3.05 6.89
CA MET A 33 -7.14 2.65 8.25
C MET A 33 -6.95 3.85 9.20
N LYS A 34 -6.98 5.08 8.67
CA LYS A 34 -6.96 6.36 9.40
C LYS A 34 -5.87 6.40 10.48
N LYS A 35 -6.19 6.94 11.66
CA LYS A 35 -5.27 7.16 12.80
C LYS A 35 -4.66 5.89 13.40
N LYS A 36 -4.99 4.70 12.90
CA LYS A 36 -4.45 3.43 13.43
C LYS A 36 -3.05 3.11 12.91
N ILE A 37 -2.63 3.74 11.82
CA ILE A 37 -1.32 3.49 11.19
C ILE A 37 -0.38 4.63 11.52
N GLU A 38 0.77 4.27 12.11
CA GLU A 38 1.90 5.17 12.34
C GLU A 38 2.68 5.36 11.03
N GLU A 39 3.00 4.25 10.36
CA GLU A 39 3.78 4.24 9.12
C GLU A 39 3.24 3.20 8.13
N VAL A 40 3.34 3.49 6.84
CA VAL A 40 3.08 2.54 5.76
C VAL A 40 4.19 2.65 4.72
N SER A 41 4.64 1.51 4.21
CA SER A 41 5.57 1.42 3.10
C SER A 41 5.06 0.38 2.11
N VAL A 42 4.90 0.78 0.86
CA VAL A 42 4.39 -0.05 -0.23
C VAL A 42 5.54 -0.34 -1.19
N LEU A 43 5.92 -1.61 -1.26
CA LEU A 43 6.92 -2.13 -2.17
C LEU A 43 6.26 -3.02 -3.24
N PRO A 44 6.93 -3.27 -4.37
CA PRO A 44 6.39 -4.14 -5.43
C PRO A 44 6.08 -5.56 -4.97
N THR A 45 6.74 -6.05 -3.93
CA THR A 45 6.59 -7.43 -3.40
C THR A 45 5.80 -7.50 -2.10
N GLN A 46 5.69 -6.41 -1.35
CA GLN A 46 5.07 -6.41 -0.03
C GLN A 46 4.56 -5.04 0.39
N VAL A 47 3.62 -5.04 1.33
CA VAL A 47 3.16 -3.86 2.04
C VAL A 47 3.51 -4.03 3.50
N ILE A 48 4.19 -3.03 4.06
CA ILE A 48 4.55 -2.98 5.47
C ILE A 48 3.72 -1.87 6.11
N ILE A 49 3.06 -2.16 7.22
CA ILE A 49 2.41 -1.17 8.07
C ILE A 49 2.91 -1.29 9.50
N LYS A 50 3.01 -0.15 10.18
CA LYS A 50 3.33 -0.07 11.60
C LYS A 50 2.13 0.49 12.35
N MET A 51 1.70 -0.24 13.37
CA MET A 51 0.56 0.11 14.21
C MET A 51 0.86 -0.31 15.65
N ASP A 52 0.67 0.59 16.62
CA ASP A 52 0.89 0.32 18.05
C ASP A 52 2.27 -0.29 18.33
N LYS A 53 3.33 0.29 17.74
CA LYS A 53 4.72 -0.23 17.78
C LYS A 53 4.91 -1.66 17.22
N LYS A 54 3.91 -2.24 16.55
CA LYS A 54 3.98 -3.56 15.91
C LYS A 54 4.07 -3.40 14.40
N MET A 55 4.93 -4.20 13.78
CA MET A 55 5.03 -4.27 12.32
C MET A 55 4.11 -5.35 11.79
N PHE A 56 3.45 -5.09 10.66
CA PHE A 56 2.67 -6.06 9.92
C PHE A 56 3.07 -6.02 8.45
N VAL A 57 3.19 -7.20 7.84
CA VAL A 57 3.60 -7.36 6.45
C VAL A 57 2.53 -8.14 5.71
N ALA A 58 2.15 -7.67 4.53
CA ALA A 58 1.32 -8.39 3.58
C ALA A 58 2.11 -8.57 2.29
N GLU A 59 2.05 -9.77 1.71
CA GLU A 59 2.55 -10.01 0.36
C GLU A 59 1.73 -9.20 -0.65
N MET A 60 2.39 -8.62 -1.65
CA MET A 60 1.75 -7.86 -2.70
C MET A 60 1.16 -8.80 -3.76
N PRO A 61 -0.16 -8.80 -4.01
CA PRO A 61 -0.74 -9.52 -5.13
C PRO A 61 -0.19 -9.02 -6.47
N LYS A 62 -0.08 -9.91 -7.47
CA LYS A 62 0.40 -9.59 -8.84
C LYS A 62 -0.23 -8.32 -9.43
N LYS A 63 -1.52 -8.12 -9.19
CA LYS A 63 -2.25 -6.92 -9.66
C LYS A 63 -1.69 -5.63 -9.05
N GLY A 64 -1.38 -5.63 -7.76
CA GLY A 64 -0.74 -4.51 -7.07
C GLY A 64 0.70 -4.28 -7.52
N THR A 65 1.48 -5.35 -7.71
CA THR A 65 2.84 -5.25 -8.28
C THR A 65 2.83 -4.61 -9.66
N ASN A 66 1.94 -5.06 -10.55
CA ASN A 66 1.81 -4.51 -11.90
C ASN A 66 1.34 -3.06 -11.88
N PHE A 67 0.41 -2.72 -10.98
CA PHE A 67 -0.03 -1.35 -10.76
C PHE A 67 1.15 -0.45 -10.37
N ILE A 68 1.95 -0.83 -9.35
CA ILE A 68 3.10 -0.04 -8.87
C ILE A 68 4.10 0.18 -10.01
N LYS A 69 4.50 -0.90 -10.69
CA LYS A 69 5.46 -0.83 -11.81
C LYS A 69 4.98 0.13 -12.91
N ARG A 70 3.68 0.11 -13.25
CA ARG A 70 3.12 1.02 -14.26
C ARG A 70 3.04 2.46 -13.76
N PHE A 71 2.56 2.64 -12.55
CA PHE A 71 2.40 3.95 -11.92
C PHE A 71 3.73 4.68 -11.78
N ASP A 72 4.76 4.01 -11.28
CA ASP A 72 6.10 4.59 -11.11
C ASP A 72 6.75 4.96 -12.44
N ARG A 73 6.48 4.19 -13.50
CA ARG A 73 6.90 4.51 -14.88
C ARG A 73 6.09 5.63 -15.53
N GLY A 74 5.09 6.19 -14.84
CA GLY A 74 4.22 7.23 -15.37
C GLY A 74 3.21 6.75 -16.42
N HIS A 75 2.98 5.44 -16.54
CA HIS A 75 1.93 4.92 -17.40
C HIS A 75 0.55 5.13 -16.76
N ALA A 76 -0.47 5.29 -17.60
CA ALA A 76 -1.86 5.31 -17.14
C ALA A 76 -2.21 4.02 -16.38
N VAL A 77 -2.89 4.18 -15.25
CA VAL A 77 -3.37 3.09 -14.37
C VAL A 77 -4.80 3.39 -13.94
N ASN A 78 -5.57 2.33 -13.67
CA ASN A 78 -6.98 2.44 -13.29
C ASN A 78 -7.19 2.17 -11.80
N ALA A 79 -8.24 2.76 -11.24
CA ALA A 79 -8.76 2.42 -9.92
C ALA A 79 -9.09 0.92 -9.83
N PHE A 80 -8.83 0.32 -8.67
CA PHE A 80 -9.12 -1.09 -8.43
C PHE A 80 -9.15 -1.43 -6.94
N GLU A 81 -9.64 -2.63 -6.62
CA GLU A 81 -9.60 -3.17 -5.26
C GLU A 81 -8.42 -4.13 -5.08
N LEU A 82 -7.71 -3.95 -3.97
CA LEU A 82 -6.53 -4.70 -3.58
C LEU A 82 -6.79 -5.41 -2.25
N ASN A 83 -6.76 -6.74 -2.26
CA ASN A 83 -6.87 -7.55 -1.06
C ASN A 83 -5.48 -7.81 -0.47
N LEU A 84 -5.22 -7.27 0.72
CA LEU A 84 -3.98 -7.45 1.47
C LEU A 84 -4.24 -8.33 2.69
N ASN A 85 -3.40 -9.34 2.90
CA ASN A 85 -3.46 -10.18 4.10
C ASN A 85 -2.23 -9.94 4.96
N PHE A 86 -2.37 -9.04 5.92
CA PHE A 86 -1.31 -8.66 6.85
C PHE A 86 -1.07 -9.74 7.89
N LYS A 87 0.18 -10.16 8.04
CA LYS A 87 0.66 -11.01 9.14
C LYS A 87 1.56 -10.16 10.04
N LYS A 88 1.66 -10.52 11.32
CA LYS A 88 2.60 -9.86 12.24
C LYS A 88 4.01 -10.07 11.67
N GLY A 89 4.67 -8.99 11.31
CA GLY A 89 6.07 -8.99 10.92
C GLY A 89 6.93 -8.84 12.17
N TYR A 90 8.10 -9.45 12.14
CA TYR A 90 9.12 -9.19 13.16
C TYR A 90 9.97 -8.04 12.62
N ALA A 91 10.13 -6.98 13.42
CA ALA A 91 11.22 -6.05 13.18
C ALA A 91 12.51 -6.86 13.40
N LEU A 92 13.38 -6.93 12.39
CA LEU A 92 14.78 -7.23 12.65
C LEU A 92 15.31 -6.02 13.41
N VAL A 93 15.35 -6.15 14.74
CA VAL A 93 16.05 -5.22 15.65
C VAL A 93 17.54 -5.42 15.45
#